data_AF-A0A2V8F079-F1
#
_entry.id   AF-A0A2V8F079-F1
#
_cell.length_a   1.000
_cell.length_b   1.000
_cell.length_c   1.000
_cell.angle_alpha   90.00
_cell.angle_beta   90.00
_cell.angle_gamma   90.00
#
_symmetry.space_group_name_H-M   'P 1'
#
loop_
_entity.id
_entity.type
_entity.pdbx_description
1 polymer ?
#
loop_
_entity_poly.entity_id
_entity_poly.type
_entity_poly.pdbx_seq_one_letter_code
_entity_poly.pdbx_strand_id
1 'polypeptide(L)'
;MIPNHIQERNGLRLRHTLRRAVLQQRVFTRSSVRRSILGSTLVIMTAAVAVAASQLPALGAGGLLQPARHHVGVPAPDTCDDATFSGDGVHLHGWRCRAAGVRRATIVYLHGIADNRTSAAGVIQRFVPRGFDVVAYDSRAHGESD
;
A
#
# COMPACT_ATOMS: atom_id res chain seq x y z
N MET A 1 -65.14 -43.56 38.97
CA MET A 1 -63.89 -43.41 39.75
C MET A 1 -62.77 -43.99 38.90
N ILE A 2 -61.96 -43.14 38.24
CA ILE A 2 -60.88 -43.63 37.36
C ILE A 2 -59.75 -44.19 38.25
N PRO A 3 -59.19 -45.38 37.96
CA PRO A 3 -58.15 -45.98 38.80
C PRO A 3 -56.88 -45.14 38.82
N ASN A 4 -56.36 -44.84 40.02
CA ASN A 4 -55.24 -43.95 40.27
C ASN A 4 -53.95 -44.30 39.47
N HIS A 5 -53.75 -45.58 39.15
CA HIS A 5 -52.59 -46.07 38.39
C HIS A 5 -52.60 -45.73 36.89
N ILE A 6 -53.77 -45.48 36.29
CA ILE A 6 -53.90 -45.06 34.88
C ILE A 6 -53.58 -43.57 34.73
N GLN A 7 -53.99 -42.77 35.72
CA GLN A 7 -53.73 -41.33 35.76
C GLN A 7 -52.22 -41.03 35.84
N GLU A 8 -51.48 -41.77 36.67
CA GLU A 8 -50.03 -41.63 36.80
C GLU A 8 -49.27 -42.03 35.52
N ARG A 9 -49.63 -43.15 34.87
CA ARG A 9 -49.00 -43.61 33.63
C ARG A 9 -49.19 -42.60 32.48
N ASN A 10 -50.37 -41.99 32.38
CA ASN A 10 -50.66 -40.96 31.39
C ASN A 10 -49.89 -39.67 31.66
N GLY A 11 -49.77 -39.27 32.93
CA GLY A 11 -48.95 -38.12 33.34
C GLY A 11 -47.45 -38.30 33.03
N LEU A 12 -46.91 -39.50 33.26
CA LEU A 12 -45.50 -39.80 32.98
C LEU A 12 -45.20 -39.80 31.46
N ARG A 13 -46.10 -40.39 30.65
CA ARG A 13 -45.99 -40.37 29.18
C ARG A 13 -46.03 -38.94 28.65
N LEU A 14 -47.00 -38.14 29.10
CA LEU A 14 -47.16 -36.75 28.67
C LEU A 14 -45.91 -35.92 28.99
N ARG A 15 -45.34 -36.07 30.20
CA ARG A 15 -44.10 -35.42 30.61
C ARG A 15 -42.91 -35.81 29.74
N HIS A 16 -42.77 -37.09 29.37
CA HIS A 16 -41.70 -37.55 28.49
C HIS A 16 -41.82 -37.00 27.06
N THR A 17 -43.03 -36.96 26.48
CA THR A 17 -43.26 -36.38 25.15
C THR A 17 -43.01 -34.88 25.12
N LEU A 18 -43.48 -34.13 26.12
CA LEU A 18 -43.22 -32.69 26.23
C LEU A 18 -41.72 -32.41 26.37
N ARG A 19 -41.01 -33.20 27.19
CA ARG A 19 -39.56 -33.05 27.38
C ARG A 19 -38.77 -33.34 26.10
N ARG A 20 -39.20 -34.34 25.31
CA ARG A 20 -38.61 -34.64 23.98
C ARG A 20 -38.87 -33.53 22.96
N ALA A 21 -40.10 -33.00 22.89
CA ALA A 21 -40.45 -31.92 21.97
C ALA A 21 -39.64 -30.64 22.26
N VAL A 22 -39.51 -30.26 23.54
CA VAL A 22 -38.72 -29.09 23.97
C VAL A 22 -37.24 -29.26 23.64
N LEU A 23 -36.67 -30.46 23.84
CA LEU A 23 -35.28 -30.75 23.48
C LEU A 23 -35.05 -30.69 21.96
N GLN A 24 -35.96 -31.28 21.17
CA GLN A 24 -35.87 -31.23 19.71
C GLN A 24 -36.00 -29.80 19.17
N GLN A 25 -36.92 -29.00 19.72
CA GLN A 25 -37.12 -27.60 19.35
C GLN A 25 -35.89 -26.73 19.72
N ARG A 26 -35.25 -26.99 20.87
CA ARG A 26 -33.99 -26.34 21.27
C ARG A 26 -32.80 -26.74 20.40
N VAL A 27 -32.69 -27.99 19.96
CA VAL A 27 -31.60 -28.45 19.08
C VAL A 27 -31.74 -27.85 17.68
N PHE A 28 -32.97 -27.83 17.13
CA PHE A 28 -33.24 -27.26 15.81
C PHE A 28 -32.95 -25.76 15.75
N THR A 29 -33.46 -24.99 16.71
CA THR A 29 -33.19 -23.54 16.83
C THR A 29 -31.70 -23.24 17.06
N ARG A 30 -31.00 -24.03 17.89
CA ARG A 30 -29.55 -23.87 18.08
C ARG A 30 -28.76 -24.16 16.80
N SER A 31 -29.22 -25.08 15.95
CA SER A 31 -28.58 -25.41 14.67
C SER A 31 -28.84 -24.38 13.56
N SER A 32 -30.04 -23.79 13.50
CA SER A 32 -30.39 -22.75 12.51
C SER A 32 -29.71 -21.41 12.85
N VAL A 33 -29.67 -21.05 14.14
CA VAL A 33 -28.94 -19.86 14.62
C VAL A 33 -27.45 -20.01 14.35
N ARG A 34 -26.85 -21.19 14.59
CA ARG A 34 -25.43 -21.44 14.29
C ARG A 34 -25.13 -21.31 12.78
N ARG A 35 -26.00 -21.82 11.91
CA ARG A 35 -25.87 -21.69 10.45
C ARG A 35 -26.00 -20.23 9.99
N SER A 36 -26.92 -19.47 10.59
CA SER A 36 -27.11 -18.05 10.29
C SER A 36 -25.90 -17.21 10.72
N ILE A 37 -25.34 -17.48 11.91
CA ILE A 37 -24.12 -16.82 12.39
C ILE A 37 -22.96 -17.13 11.45
N LEU A 38 -22.71 -18.41 11.13
CA LEU A 38 -21.64 -18.80 10.21
C LEU A 38 -21.79 -18.15 8.82
N GLY A 39 -23.01 -18.12 8.28
CA GLY A 39 -23.29 -17.46 7.01
C GLY A 39 -23.04 -15.95 7.06
N SER A 40 -23.48 -15.29 8.13
CA SER A 40 -23.26 -13.85 8.33
C SER A 40 -21.77 -13.51 8.50
N THR A 41 -21.03 -14.31 9.27
CA THR A 41 -19.57 -14.17 9.40
C THR A 41 -18.88 -14.31 8.05
N LEU A 42 -19.27 -15.30 7.23
CA LEU A 42 -18.69 -15.47 5.91
C LEU A 42 -18.95 -14.26 5.01
N VAL A 43 -20.19 -13.75 4.97
CA VAL A 43 -20.56 -12.56 4.19
C VAL A 43 -19.75 -11.34 4.63
N ILE A 44 -19.62 -11.11 5.93
CA ILE A 44 -18.83 -10.00 6.48
C ILE A 44 -17.36 -10.13 6.06
N MET A 45 -16.77 -11.32 6.17
CA MET A 45 -15.38 -11.56 5.77
C MET A 45 -15.19 -11.34 4.27
N THR A 46 -16.10 -11.83 3.42
CA THR A 46 -16.04 -11.61 1.97
C THR A 46 -16.15 -10.12 1.63
N ALA A 47 -17.08 -9.40 2.27
CA ALA A 47 -17.22 -7.96 2.07
C ALA A 47 -15.96 -7.20 2.50
N ALA A 48 -15.37 -7.55 3.65
CA ALA A 48 -14.13 -6.95 4.12
C ALA A 48 -12.96 -7.17 3.14
N VAL A 49 -12.81 -8.40 2.62
CA VAL A 49 -11.79 -8.72 1.60
C VAL A 49 -12.03 -7.93 0.32
N ALA A 50 -13.28 -7.82 -0.16
CA ALA A 50 -13.60 -7.06 -1.36
C ALA A 50 -13.28 -5.57 -1.21
N VAL A 51 -13.62 -4.97 -0.05
CA VAL A 51 -13.28 -3.58 0.26
C VAL A 51 -11.76 -3.38 0.34
N ALA A 52 -11.03 -4.31 0.96
CA ALA A 52 -9.57 -4.22 1.03
C ALA A 52 -8.94 -4.34 -0.38
N ALA A 53 -9.41 -5.27 -1.19
CA ALA A 53 -8.94 -5.46 -2.56
C ALA A 53 -9.20 -4.23 -3.44
N SER A 54 -10.31 -3.52 -3.23
CA SER A 54 -10.61 -2.29 -3.99
C SER A 54 -9.66 -1.12 -3.69
N GLN A 55 -8.92 -1.16 -2.57
CA GLN A 55 -7.94 -0.13 -2.23
C GLN A 55 -6.57 -0.38 -2.88
N LEU A 56 -6.29 -1.60 -3.36
CA LEU A 56 -4.98 -1.95 -3.93
C LEU A 56 -4.55 -1.05 -5.10
N PRO A 57 -5.42 -0.68 -6.06
CA PRO A 57 -5.02 0.24 -7.13
C PRO A 57 -4.62 1.61 -6.62
N ALA A 58 -5.31 2.13 -5.60
CA ALA A 58 -4.98 3.42 -4.99
C ALA A 58 -3.63 3.38 -4.27
N LEU A 59 -3.35 2.29 -3.55
CA LEU A 59 -2.04 2.07 -2.92
C LEU A 59 -0.92 1.96 -3.97
N GLY A 60 -1.15 1.21 -5.05
CA GLY A 60 -0.20 1.08 -6.15
C GLY A 60 0.04 2.39 -6.87
N ALA A 61 -1.02 3.15 -7.18
CA ALA A 61 -0.93 4.48 -7.76
C ALA A 61 -0.17 5.44 -6.85
N GLY A 62 -0.43 5.40 -5.54
CA GLY A 62 0.30 6.17 -4.54
C GLY A 62 1.80 5.88 -4.58
N GLY A 63 2.19 4.60 -4.67
CA GLY A 63 3.61 4.21 -4.77
C GLY A 63 4.29 4.68 -6.07
N LEU A 64 3.55 4.80 -7.18
CA LEU A 64 4.09 5.27 -8.46
C LEU A 64 4.13 6.80 -8.56
N LEU A 65 3.10 7.48 -8.06
CA LEU A 65 2.97 8.94 -8.13
C LEU A 65 3.75 9.65 -7.03
N GLN A 66 3.94 8.98 -5.89
CA GLN A 66 4.69 9.49 -4.74
C GLN A 66 5.71 8.44 -4.27
N PRO A 67 6.73 8.14 -5.09
CA PRO A 67 7.77 7.20 -4.71
C PRO A 67 8.53 7.70 -3.48
N ALA A 68 9.08 6.76 -2.71
CA ALA A 68 9.97 7.08 -1.61
C ALA A 68 11.22 7.81 -2.13
N ARG A 69 11.67 8.85 -1.41
CA ARG A 69 12.89 9.58 -1.77
C ARG A 69 14.12 8.72 -1.50
N HIS A 70 15.05 8.72 -2.45
CA HIS A 70 16.36 8.10 -2.31
C HIS A 70 17.39 9.19 -1.99
N HIS A 71 18.00 9.11 -0.80
CA HIS A 71 19.01 10.08 -0.35
C HIS A 71 20.23 10.10 -1.29
N VAL A 72 20.78 11.29 -1.54
CA VAL A 72 22.06 11.44 -2.27
C VAL A 72 23.21 11.11 -1.31
N GLY A 73 23.65 9.86 -1.28
CA GLY A 73 24.67 9.36 -0.33
C GLY A 73 26.12 9.55 -0.78
N VAL A 74 26.35 10.28 -1.88
CA VAL A 74 27.68 10.47 -2.49
C VAL A 74 27.93 11.96 -2.73
N PRO A 75 29.18 12.42 -2.61
CA PRO A 75 29.53 13.80 -2.93
C PRO A 75 29.38 14.07 -4.43
N ALA A 76 29.35 15.36 -4.79
CA ALA A 76 29.45 15.77 -6.18
C ALA A 76 30.74 15.22 -6.82
N PRO A 77 30.72 14.80 -8.09
CA PRO A 77 31.94 14.44 -8.82
C PRO A 77 32.89 15.62 -8.91
N ASP A 78 34.21 15.39 -8.96
CA ASP A 78 35.25 16.44 -8.95
C ASP A 78 35.07 17.56 -10.00
N THR A 79 34.44 17.24 -11.13
CA THR A 79 34.16 18.21 -12.21
C THR A 79 32.92 19.07 -11.97
N CYS A 80 32.24 18.88 -10.84
CA CYS A 80 30.93 19.40 -10.54
C CYS A 80 30.89 20.06 -9.16
N ASP A 81 30.09 21.11 -9.06
CA ASP A 81 29.75 21.75 -7.80
C ASP A 81 28.30 21.43 -7.43
N ASP A 82 28.00 21.36 -6.13
CA ASP A 82 26.62 21.37 -5.66
C ASP A 82 25.92 22.66 -6.09
N ALA A 83 24.67 22.53 -6.49
CA ALA A 83 23.87 23.65 -6.98
C ALA A 83 22.44 23.57 -6.47
N THR A 84 21.88 24.73 -6.14
CA THR A 84 20.44 24.90 -5.86
C THR A 84 19.82 25.76 -6.95
N PHE A 85 18.74 25.27 -7.53
CA PHE A 85 17.95 25.97 -8.55
C PHE A 85 16.61 26.33 -7.92
N SER A 86 16.30 27.62 -7.82
CA SER A 86 15.05 28.09 -7.22
C SER A 86 14.11 28.61 -8.31
N GLY A 87 12.84 28.22 -8.26
CA GLY A 87 11.81 28.65 -9.20
C GLY A 87 10.45 28.08 -8.80
N ASP A 88 9.35 28.78 -9.13
CA ASP A 88 7.98 28.34 -8.87
C ASP A 88 7.70 27.85 -7.43
N GLY A 89 8.36 28.50 -6.45
CA GLY A 89 8.20 28.18 -5.03
C GLY A 89 8.86 26.87 -4.58
N VAL A 90 9.78 26.30 -5.36
CA VAL A 90 10.56 25.12 -4.99
C VAL A 90 12.06 25.35 -5.14
N HIS A 91 12.82 24.65 -4.31
CA HIS A 91 14.27 24.51 -4.37
C HIS A 91 14.63 23.12 -4.91
N LEU A 92 15.26 23.10 -6.07
CA LEU A 92 15.79 21.89 -6.68
C LEU A 92 17.28 21.80 -6.38
N HIS A 93 17.70 20.71 -5.75
CA HIS A 93 19.09 20.45 -5.46
C HIS A 93 19.71 19.60 -6.58
N GLY A 94 20.92 19.93 -6.99
CA GLY A 94 21.60 19.26 -8.09
C GLY A 94 23.10 19.47 -8.11
N TRP A 95 23.69 19.17 -9.25
CA TRP A 95 25.09 19.37 -9.59
C TRP A 95 25.19 20.21 -10.86
N ARG A 96 26.19 21.10 -10.91
CA ARG A 96 26.63 21.80 -12.12
C ARG A 96 28.05 21.39 -12.44
N CYS A 97 28.22 20.63 -13.51
CA CYS A 97 29.50 20.18 -13.99
C CYS A 97 29.99 21.08 -15.12
N ARG A 98 31.26 21.49 -15.05
CA ARG A 98 31.86 22.35 -16.08
C ARG A 98 32.53 21.52 -17.16
N ALA A 99 32.27 21.86 -18.41
CA ALA A 99 32.95 21.29 -19.57
C ALA A 99 34.47 21.34 -19.41
N ALA A 100 35.16 20.26 -19.80
CA ALA A 100 36.59 20.30 -19.99
C ALA A 100 36.94 21.04 -21.30
N GLY A 101 37.85 22.00 -21.23
CA GLY A 101 38.31 22.76 -22.40
C GLY A 101 37.27 23.75 -22.93
N VAL A 102 37.09 23.80 -24.26
CA VAL A 102 36.15 24.73 -24.91
C VAL A 102 34.72 24.21 -24.75
N ARG A 103 33.88 25.02 -24.10
CA ARG A 103 32.44 24.74 -23.94
C ARG A 103 31.73 24.71 -25.30
N ARG A 104 31.03 23.61 -25.57
CA ARG A 104 30.27 23.35 -26.80
C ARG A 104 28.77 23.55 -26.61
N ALA A 105 28.24 23.05 -25.50
CA ALA A 105 26.84 23.16 -25.13
C ALA A 105 26.64 22.79 -23.65
N THR A 106 25.40 22.87 -23.18
CA THR A 106 24.97 22.38 -21.87
C THR A 106 23.96 21.27 -22.04
N ILE A 107 24.14 20.18 -21.30
CA ILE A 107 23.19 19.08 -21.18
C ILE A 107 22.45 19.24 -19.86
N VAL A 108 21.12 19.24 -19.92
CA VAL A 108 20.27 19.14 -18.73
C VAL A 108 19.80 17.70 -18.63
N TYR A 109 20.22 17.00 -17.58
CA TYR A 109 19.89 15.61 -17.33
C TYR A 109 18.70 15.50 -16.36
N LEU A 110 17.74 14.67 -16.73
CA LEU A 110 16.54 14.36 -15.95
C LEU A 110 16.60 12.88 -15.55
N HIS A 111 16.58 12.60 -14.25
CA HIS A 111 16.59 11.23 -13.74
C HIS A 111 15.21 10.54 -13.90
N GLY A 112 15.17 9.23 -13.67
CA GLY A 112 13.94 8.42 -13.74
C GLY A 112 13.06 8.50 -12.48
N ILE A 113 11.93 7.79 -12.50
CA ILE A 113 11.03 7.67 -11.34
C ILE A 113 11.78 7.05 -10.15
N ALA A 114 11.56 7.59 -8.95
CA ALA A 114 12.17 7.10 -7.70
C ALA A 114 13.71 7.15 -7.70
N ASP A 115 14.32 7.98 -8.54
CA ASP A 115 15.77 8.14 -8.63
C ASP A 115 16.18 9.53 -8.12
N ASN A 116 17.46 9.88 -8.26
CA ASN A 116 18.02 11.19 -7.98
C ASN A 116 19.15 11.53 -8.97
N ARG A 117 19.82 12.67 -8.79
CA ARG A 117 20.89 13.21 -9.65
C ARG A 117 22.08 12.26 -9.83
N THR A 118 22.29 11.29 -8.94
CA THR A 118 23.46 10.38 -8.99
C THR A 118 23.43 9.49 -10.24
N SER A 119 22.25 9.21 -10.79
CA SER A 119 22.07 8.50 -12.06
C SER A 119 22.69 9.22 -13.27
N ALA A 120 23.02 10.51 -13.14
CA ALA A 120 23.72 11.28 -14.15
C ALA A 120 25.21 10.91 -14.30
N ALA A 121 25.78 10.07 -13.42
CA ALA A 121 27.21 9.75 -13.40
C ALA A 121 27.76 9.35 -14.77
N GLY A 122 27.05 8.48 -15.51
CA GLY A 122 27.46 8.07 -16.86
C GLY A 122 27.41 9.21 -17.89
N VAL A 123 26.46 10.13 -17.77
CA VAL A 123 26.35 11.32 -18.63
C VAL A 123 27.49 12.29 -18.32
N ILE A 124 27.77 12.55 -17.04
CA ILE A 124 28.88 13.40 -16.59
C ILE A 124 30.20 12.84 -17.12
N GLN A 125 30.50 11.57 -16.82
CA GLN A 125 31.73 10.90 -17.25
C GLN A 125 31.93 10.92 -18.77
N ARG A 126 30.83 10.81 -19.53
CA ARG A 126 30.88 10.79 -20.99
C ARG A 126 31.02 12.19 -21.58
N PHE A 127 30.26 13.17 -21.13
CA PHE A 127 30.10 14.42 -21.88
C PHE A 127 30.94 15.58 -21.35
N VAL A 128 31.27 15.61 -20.06
CA VAL A 128 32.13 16.66 -19.50
C VAL A 128 33.50 16.71 -20.20
N PRO A 129 34.23 15.59 -20.39
CA PRO A 129 35.51 15.59 -21.10
C PRO A 129 35.40 15.97 -22.59
N ARG A 130 34.19 15.94 -23.16
CA ARG A 130 33.92 16.23 -24.58
C ARG A 130 33.49 17.66 -24.83
N GLY A 131 33.59 18.53 -23.82
CA GLY A 131 33.29 19.96 -23.92
C GLY A 131 31.84 20.31 -23.59
N PHE A 132 31.10 19.47 -22.87
CA PHE A 132 29.72 19.77 -22.48
C PHE A 132 29.61 20.08 -20.99
N ASP A 133 28.94 21.18 -20.64
CA ASP A 133 28.48 21.35 -19.27
C ASP A 133 27.36 20.35 -19.01
N VAL A 134 27.23 19.88 -17.77
CA VAL A 134 26.13 19.01 -17.36
C VAL A 134 25.44 19.61 -16.15
N VAL A 135 24.13 19.78 -16.23
CA VAL A 135 23.26 20.09 -15.10
C VAL A 135 22.45 18.84 -14.80
N ALA A 136 22.61 18.27 -13.60
CA ALA A 136 21.81 17.16 -13.13
C ALA A 136 21.16 17.59 -11.81
N TYR A 137 19.84 17.47 -11.69
CA TYR A 137 19.12 17.90 -10.49
C TYR A 137 18.12 16.85 -10.06
N ASP A 138 17.80 16.82 -8.77
CA ASP A 138 16.69 16.00 -8.28
C ASP A 138 15.39 16.74 -8.60
N SER A 139 14.50 16.06 -9.32
CA SER A 139 13.16 16.57 -9.62
C SER A 139 12.38 16.83 -8.34
N ARG A 140 11.29 17.59 -8.44
CA ARG A 140 10.41 17.85 -7.30
C ARG A 140 10.04 16.54 -6.59
N ALA A 141 10.06 16.58 -5.26
CA ALA A 141 9.83 15.47 -4.37
C ALA A 141 10.75 14.25 -4.55
N HIS A 142 11.93 14.41 -5.16
CA HIS A 142 12.95 13.39 -5.32
C HIS A 142 14.27 13.85 -4.70
N GLY A 143 15.13 12.87 -4.35
CA GLY A 143 16.41 13.12 -3.70
C GLY A 143 16.30 14.12 -2.55
N GLU A 144 17.07 15.20 -2.63
CA GLU A 144 17.10 16.27 -1.63
C GLU A 144 16.27 17.50 -2.02
N SER A 145 15.54 17.46 -3.14
CA SER A 145 14.69 18.56 -3.61
C SER A 145 13.34 18.64 -2.88
N ASP A 146 12.75 19.84 -2.88
CA ASP A 146 11.39 20.09 -2.39
C ASP A 146 10.34 19.20 -3.07
#